data_AF-A0A662HYL5-F1
#
_entry.id   AF-A0A662HYL5-F1
#
_cell.length_a   1.000
_cell.length_b   1.000
_cell.length_c   1.000
_cell.angle_alpha   90.00
_cell.angle_beta   90.00
_cell.angle_gamma   90.00
#
_symmetry.space_group_name_H-M   'P 1'
#
loop_
_entity.id
_entity.type
_entity.pdbx_description
1 polymer ?
#
loop_
_entity_poly.entity_id
_entity_poly.type
_entity_poly.pdbx_seq_one_letter_code
_entity_poly.pdbx_strand_id
1 'polypeptide(L)'
;MIVYKISSGKIALLKDIFLEKGFTGPYTRVLIKPNVCGFYPPSHLLMKTVVEYFSELSEKVVLVETESTMYKPMNRFRELGYVELFKDNPRVKFLDLTNFDVVKVSVPEGRALRKIPVSRIVLDFPLVNVARAGTHPSTRVTIALKNLFGLVSAKHKYLRYHPLGMDKVVADIAKVIKPALNIVEVPGSILVSEDALAVDIVASREIGVDPLEVKHFHYIAEDRGYLLEDYIKSVKIISK
;
A
#
# COMPACT_ATOMS: atom_id res chain seq x y z
N MET A 1 -12.91 12.42 -4.57
CA MET A 1 -11.61 11.95 -4.05
C MET A 1 -10.52 12.38 -5.02
N ILE A 2 -9.35 12.82 -4.57
CA ILE A 2 -8.31 13.35 -5.46
C ILE A 2 -7.20 12.31 -5.65
N VAL A 3 -6.82 12.07 -6.90
CA VAL A 3 -5.63 11.30 -7.27
C VAL A 3 -4.70 12.20 -8.06
N TYR A 4 -3.49 12.41 -7.56
CA TYR A 4 -2.45 13.12 -8.29
C TYR A 4 -1.78 12.15 -9.24
N LYS A 5 -1.59 12.53 -10.50
CA LYS A 5 -0.84 11.76 -11.50
C LYS A 5 0.38 12.56 -11.92
N ILE A 6 1.55 11.98 -11.76
CA ILE A 6 2.83 12.62 -12.06
C ILE A 6 3.57 11.74 -13.05
N SER A 7 4.13 12.32 -14.10
CA SER A 7 5.03 11.56 -14.98
C SER A 7 6.25 11.09 -14.18
N SER A 8 6.73 9.86 -14.42
CA SER A 8 7.95 9.36 -13.76
C SER A 8 9.17 10.25 -13.99
N GLY A 9 9.22 11.00 -15.11
CA GLY A 9 10.28 11.98 -15.37
C GLY A 9 10.22 13.24 -14.50
N LYS A 10 9.11 13.48 -13.80
CA LYS A 10 8.88 14.61 -12.89
C LYS A 10 8.76 14.17 -11.43
N ILE A 11 9.36 13.03 -11.06
CA ILE A 11 9.22 12.43 -9.74
C ILE A 11 9.55 13.37 -8.57
N ALA A 12 10.42 14.37 -8.78
CA ALA A 12 10.74 15.39 -7.79
C ALA A 12 9.51 16.18 -7.29
N LEU A 13 8.46 16.32 -8.11
CA LEU A 13 7.21 17.00 -7.73
C LEU A 13 6.38 16.22 -6.70
N LEU A 14 6.76 14.98 -6.36
CA LEU A 14 6.18 14.25 -5.24
C LEU A 14 6.33 15.04 -3.93
N LYS A 15 7.45 15.74 -3.74
CA LYS A 15 7.70 16.57 -2.55
C LYS A 15 6.61 17.62 -2.36
N ASP A 16 6.20 18.29 -3.44
CA ASP A 16 5.16 19.32 -3.39
C ASP A 16 3.79 18.73 -3.04
N ILE A 17 3.48 17.54 -3.53
CA ILE A 17 2.24 16.84 -3.19
C ILE A 17 2.24 16.39 -1.74
N PHE A 18 3.37 15.87 -1.23
CA PHE A 18 3.46 15.47 0.17
C PHE A 18 3.31 16.69 1.10
N LEU A 19 3.91 17.83 0.74
CA LEU A 19 3.73 19.10 1.44
C LEU A 19 2.27 19.58 1.40
N GLU A 20 1.64 19.59 0.23
CA GLU A 20 0.22 19.95 0.05
C GLU A 20 -0.71 19.05 0.88
N LYS A 21 -0.29 17.81 1.12
CA LYS A 21 -1.01 16.83 1.94
C LYS A 21 -0.67 16.87 3.43
N GLY A 22 0.12 17.85 3.85
CA GLY A 22 0.43 18.06 5.27
C GLY A 22 1.44 17.07 5.86
N PHE A 23 2.21 16.36 5.04
CA PHE A 23 3.32 15.54 5.52
C PHE A 23 4.52 16.44 5.84
N THR A 24 4.47 17.20 6.94
CA THR A 24 5.49 18.21 7.29
C THR A 24 6.34 17.86 8.51
N GLY A 25 6.01 16.79 9.23
CA GLY A 25 6.72 16.39 10.45
C GLY A 25 6.64 17.41 11.60
N PRO A 26 7.46 17.24 12.67
CA PRO A 26 8.35 16.10 12.90
C PRO A 26 7.58 14.83 13.30
N TYR A 27 8.04 13.67 12.84
CA TYR A 27 7.52 12.37 13.25
C TYR A 27 8.58 11.59 14.04
N THR A 28 8.17 10.87 15.08
CA THR A 28 9.07 9.90 15.73
C THR A 28 9.34 8.69 14.83
N ARG A 29 8.35 8.30 14.03
CA ARG A 29 8.46 7.19 13.09
C ARG A 29 7.45 7.31 11.95
N VAL A 30 7.89 7.01 10.74
CA VAL A 30 7.02 6.77 9.58
C VAL A 30 7.23 5.35 9.09
N LEU A 31 6.13 4.63 8.82
CA LEU A 31 6.18 3.29 8.24
C LEU A 31 6.01 3.39 6.73
N ILE A 32 6.85 2.67 5.99
CA ILE A 32 6.71 2.52 4.54
C ILE A 32 6.46 1.05 4.25
N LYS A 33 5.35 0.75 3.56
CA LYS A 33 5.00 -0.59 3.10
C LYS A 33 5.24 -0.71 1.60
N PRO A 34 6.43 -1.14 1.14
CA PRO A 34 6.65 -1.38 -0.28
C PRO A 34 6.08 -2.75 -0.69
N ASN A 35 5.63 -2.89 -1.94
CA ASN A 35 5.15 -4.18 -2.49
C ASN A 35 6.31 -5.14 -2.84
N VAL A 36 7.07 -5.58 -1.84
CA VAL A 36 8.32 -6.36 -2.08
C VAL A 36 8.12 -7.87 -2.06
N CYS A 37 7.22 -8.40 -1.22
CA CYS A 37 6.95 -9.84 -1.14
C CYS A 37 5.89 -10.32 -2.16
N GLY A 38 5.78 -9.61 -3.28
CA GLY A 38 4.91 -9.92 -4.43
C GLY A 38 5.66 -9.82 -5.77
N PHE A 39 4.92 -9.78 -6.88
CA PHE A 39 5.48 -9.79 -8.23
C PHE A 39 5.96 -8.42 -8.74
N TYR A 40 5.42 -7.33 -8.17
CA TYR A 40 5.61 -5.98 -8.69
C TYR A 40 6.24 -5.09 -7.61
N PRO A 41 7.56 -5.19 -7.37
CA PRO A 41 8.26 -4.27 -6.48
C PRO A 41 8.31 -2.86 -7.10
N PRO A 42 8.13 -1.81 -6.28
CA PRO A 42 8.37 -0.43 -6.71
C PRO A 42 9.81 -0.23 -7.18
N SER A 43 10.03 0.67 -8.13
CA SER A 43 11.38 1.02 -8.60
C SER A 43 12.25 1.61 -7.48
N HIS A 44 13.58 1.45 -7.63
CA HIS A 44 14.56 2.09 -6.72
C HIS A 44 14.42 3.61 -6.71
N LEU A 45 14.13 4.21 -7.88
CA LEU A 45 13.95 5.64 -8.01
C LEU A 45 12.77 6.14 -7.16
N LEU A 46 11.62 5.45 -7.24
CA LEU A 46 10.47 5.78 -6.41
C LEU A 46 10.76 5.57 -4.93
N MET A 47 11.30 4.41 -4.56
CA MET A 47 11.62 4.12 -3.16
C MET A 47 12.60 5.14 -2.58
N LYS A 48 13.65 5.51 -3.31
CA LYS A 48 14.61 6.52 -2.90
C LYS A 48 13.94 7.86 -2.64
N THR A 49 13.14 8.35 -3.59
CA THR A 49 12.44 9.63 -3.47
C THR A 49 11.53 9.67 -2.24
N VAL A 50 10.74 8.62 -2.02
CA VAL A 50 9.82 8.53 -0.87
C VAL A 50 10.60 8.45 0.45
N VAL A 51 11.60 7.56 0.54
CA VAL A 51 12.37 7.34 1.77
C VAL A 51 13.17 8.58 2.15
N GLU A 52 13.80 9.26 1.20
CA GLU A 52 14.55 10.49 1.46
C GLU A 52 13.65 11.59 2.03
N TYR A 53 12.51 11.83 1.39
CA TYR A 53 11.55 12.82 1.88
C TYR A 53 11.10 12.53 3.31
N PHE A 54 10.67 11.31 3.62
CA PHE A 54 10.23 10.98 4.98
C PHE A 54 11.39 10.89 5.97
N SER A 55 12.65 10.71 5.52
CA SER A 55 13.83 10.76 6.39
C SER A 55 14.16 12.19 6.84
N GLU A 56 13.85 13.21 6.04
CA GLU A 56 13.96 14.62 6.44
C GLU A 56 12.99 14.95 7.59
N LEU A 57 11.85 14.27 7.63
CA LEU A 57 10.72 14.61 8.52
C LEU A 57 10.58 13.68 9.72
N SER A 58 11.35 12.61 9.80
CA SER A 58 11.19 11.60 10.85
C SER A 58 12.51 11.15 11.47
N GLU A 59 12.48 10.79 12.75
CA GLU A 59 13.64 10.18 13.41
C GLU A 59 13.95 8.80 12.82
N LYS A 60 12.90 8.04 12.44
CA LYS A 60 13.02 6.72 11.83
C LYS A 60 12.03 6.53 10.69
N VAL A 61 12.54 6.06 9.55
CA VAL A 61 11.75 5.50 8.45
C VAL A 61 11.87 3.99 8.50
N VAL A 62 10.76 3.28 8.70
CA VAL A 62 10.77 1.82 8.85
C VAL A 62 10.08 1.18 7.66
N LEU A 63 10.84 0.49 6.82
CA LEU A 63 10.30 -0.33 5.75
C LEU A 63 9.77 -1.62 6.36
N VAL A 64 8.47 -1.83 6.24
CA VAL A 64 7.75 -2.92 6.88
C VAL A 64 7.13 -3.87 5.87
N GLU A 65 7.10 -5.16 6.20
CA GLU A 65 6.46 -6.21 5.41
C GLU A 65 6.23 -7.45 6.30
N THR A 66 5.39 -8.37 5.86
CA THR A 66 5.21 -9.70 6.48
C THR A 66 5.56 -10.80 5.49
N GLU A 67 5.90 -11.97 6.00
CA GLU A 67 6.20 -13.16 5.21
C GLU A 67 5.05 -13.48 4.24
N SER A 68 5.37 -13.65 2.96
CA SER A 68 4.45 -14.20 1.97
C SER A 68 4.69 -15.70 1.81
N THR A 69 3.87 -16.37 1.01
CA THR A 69 4.10 -17.79 0.66
C THR A 69 5.45 -18.01 -0.01
N MET A 70 5.97 -17.00 -0.72
CA MET A 70 7.16 -17.10 -1.55
C MET A 70 8.41 -16.53 -0.88
N TYR A 71 8.24 -15.50 -0.04
CA TYR A 71 9.37 -14.67 0.38
C TYR A 71 9.32 -14.32 1.86
N LYS A 72 10.52 -14.37 2.49
CA LYS A 72 10.77 -13.76 3.80
C LYS A 72 11.17 -12.30 3.60
N PRO A 73 10.61 -11.35 4.37
CA PRO A 73 10.79 -9.91 4.15
C PRO A 73 12.26 -9.48 4.04
N MET A 74 13.07 -9.84 5.03
CA MET A 74 14.48 -9.43 5.07
C MET A 74 15.32 -10.00 3.92
N ASN A 75 15.04 -11.22 3.49
CA ASN A 75 15.72 -11.78 2.31
C ASN A 75 15.30 -11.00 1.07
N ARG A 76 14.00 -10.71 0.95
CA ARG A 76 13.46 -10.02 -0.20
C ARG A 76 13.95 -8.59 -0.34
N PHE A 77 14.07 -7.86 0.78
CA PHE A 77 14.69 -6.53 0.78
C PHE A 77 16.15 -6.55 0.30
N ARG A 78 16.92 -7.60 0.63
CA ARG A 78 18.30 -7.76 0.15
C ARG A 78 18.35 -8.12 -1.33
N GLU A 79 17.57 -9.11 -1.75
CA GLU A 79 17.49 -9.56 -3.14
C GLU A 79 17.09 -8.42 -4.10
N LEU A 80 16.15 -7.58 -3.67
CA LEU A 80 15.71 -6.41 -4.43
C LEU A 80 16.67 -5.21 -4.31
N GLY A 81 17.78 -5.33 -3.57
CA GLY A 81 18.78 -4.28 -3.42
C GLY A 81 18.37 -3.12 -2.53
N TYR A 82 17.25 -3.18 -1.81
CA TYR A 82 16.80 -2.07 -0.96
C TYR A 82 17.69 -1.87 0.27
N VAL A 83 18.21 -2.96 0.84
CA VAL A 83 19.16 -2.87 1.96
C VAL A 83 20.42 -2.11 1.54
N GLU A 84 20.95 -2.41 0.35
CA GLU A 84 22.10 -1.72 -0.21
C GLU A 84 21.77 -0.26 -0.56
N LEU A 85 20.60 -0.03 -1.17
CA LEU A 85 20.13 1.31 -1.56
C LEU A 85 20.06 2.30 -0.39
N PHE A 86 19.80 1.82 0.83
CA PHE A 86 19.61 2.65 2.03
C PHE A 86 20.67 2.44 3.11
N LYS A 87 21.79 1.74 2.81
CA LYS A 87 22.81 1.37 3.80
C LYS A 87 23.40 2.57 4.56
N ASP A 88 23.55 3.71 3.86
CA ASP A 88 24.19 4.92 4.39
C ASP A 88 23.18 5.86 5.07
N ASN A 89 21.89 5.52 5.09
CA ASN A 89 20.88 6.30 5.77
C ASN A 89 20.58 5.69 7.17
N PRO A 90 21.11 6.27 8.26
CA PRO A 90 20.98 5.69 9.60
C PRO A 90 19.55 5.69 10.14
N ARG A 91 18.66 6.51 9.56
CA ARG A 91 17.24 6.62 9.92
C ARG A 91 16.41 5.47 9.35
N VAL A 92 16.92 4.78 8.33
CA VAL A 92 16.20 3.68 7.67
C VAL A 92 16.38 2.39 8.46
N LYS A 93 15.27 1.70 8.71
CA LYS A 93 15.22 0.35 9.29
C LYS A 93 14.33 -0.54 8.45
N PHE A 94 14.63 -1.83 8.44
CA PHE A 94 13.79 -2.86 7.84
C PHE A 94 13.22 -3.74 8.94
N LEU A 95 11.94 -4.05 8.87
CA LEU A 95 11.27 -4.81 9.92
C LEU A 95 10.29 -5.83 9.34
N ASP A 96 10.46 -7.08 9.74
CA ASP A 96 9.52 -8.16 9.50
C ASP A 96 8.43 -8.14 10.58
N LEU A 97 7.19 -7.86 10.16
CA LEU A 97 6.03 -7.75 11.05
C LEU A 97 5.32 -9.08 11.31
N THR A 98 5.80 -10.19 10.77
CA THR A 98 5.09 -11.49 10.81
C THR A 98 4.76 -11.92 12.24
N ASN A 99 5.68 -11.69 13.18
CA ASN A 99 5.49 -12.03 14.60
C ASN A 99 5.82 -10.86 15.54
N PHE A 100 5.88 -9.62 15.03
CA PHE A 100 6.29 -8.44 15.82
C PHE A 100 5.07 -7.72 16.41
N ASP A 101 4.95 -7.71 17.75
CA ASP A 101 3.88 -7.06 18.53
C ASP A 101 2.49 -7.17 17.89
N VAL A 102 2.03 -8.41 17.70
CA VAL A 102 0.82 -8.71 16.94
C VAL A 102 -0.41 -8.62 17.83
N VAL A 103 -1.38 -7.81 17.41
CA VAL A 103 -2.71 -7.69 18.02
C VAL A 103 -3.79 -8.19 17.06
N LYS A 104 -4.92 -8.68 17.58
CA LYS A 104 -6.08 -9.08 16.77
C LYS A 104 -7.10 -7.95 16.76
N VAL A 105 -7.22 -7.28 15.63
CA VAL A 105 -8.14 -6.15 15.45
C VAL A 105 -9.47 -6.65 14.89
N SER A 106 -10.59 -6.20 15.44
CA SER A 106 -11.92 -6.54 14.93
C SER A 106 -12.17 -5.90 13.57
N VAL A 107 -12.78 -6.65 12.67
CA VAL A 107 -13.23 -6.16 11.36
C VAL A 107 -14.71 -5.81 11.51
N PRO A 108 -15.09 -4.52 11.39
CA PRO A 108 -16.49 -4.13 11.44
C PRO A 108 -17.21 -4.68 10.20
N GLU A 109 -18.32 -5.39 10.41
CA GLU A 109 -19.14 -5.97 9.35
C GLU A 109 -18.31 -6.73 8.29
N GLY A 110 -17.42 -7.60 8.77
CA GLY A 110 -16.50 -8.34 7.92
C GLY A 110 -17.20 -9.33 6.98
N ARG A 111 -16.80 -9.32 5.71
CA ARG A 111 -17.35 -10.17 4.64
C ARG A 111 -16.75 -11.58 4.64
N ALA A 112 -15.51 -11.71 5.09
CA ALA A 112 -14.77 -12.96 5.22
C ALA A 112 -14.17 -13.14 6.63
N LEU A 113 -13.76 -12.05 7.27
CA LEU A 113 -12.96 -12.06 8.49
C LEU A 113 -13.67 -11.33 9.62
N ARG A 114 -13.72 -11.93 10.81
CA ARG A 114 -14.20 -11.24 12.04
C ARG A 114 -13.10 -10.42 12.73
N LYS A 115 -11.86 -10.89 12.64
CA LYS A 115 -10.66 -10.24 13.20
C LYS A 115 -9.46 -10.50 12.28
N ILE A 116 -8.53 -9.56 12.22
CA ILE A 116 -7.25 -9.72 11.51
C ILE A 116 -6.08 -9.53 12.48
N PRO A 117 -5.04 -10.38 12.41
CA PRO A 117 -3.80 -10.14 13.15
C PRO A 117 -2.96 -9.08 12.42
N VAL A 118 -2.58 -8.02 13.12
CA VAL A 118 -1.77 -6.91 12.59
C VAL A 118 -0.77 -6.51 13.66
N SER A 119 0.44 -6.11 13.25
CA SER A 119 1.41 -5.52 14.17
C SER A 119 0.91 -4.16 14.68
N ARG A 120 0.96 -3.92 15.99
CA ARG A 120 0.44 -2.70 16.63
C ARG A 120 0.99 -1.42 16.01
N ILE A 121 2.26 -1.43 15.61
CA ILE A 121 2.92 -0.25 15.01
C ILE A 121 2.20 0.23 13.74
N VAL A 122 1.53 -0.65 13.00
CA VAL A 122 0.76 -0.29 11.79
C VAL A 122 -0.44 0.59 12.13
N LEU A 123 -0.93 0.50 13.37
CA LEU A 123 -2.05 1.29 13.89
C LEU A 123 -1.57 2.59 14.56
N ASP A 124 -0.38 2.54 15.18
CA ASP A 124 0.14 3.63 16.02
C ASP A 124 0.90 4.72 15.24
N PHE A 125 1.40 4.41 14.04
CA PHE A 125 2.26 5.31 13.26
C PHE A 125 1.72 5.58 11.85
N PRO A 126 2.03 6.75 11.25
CA PRO A 126 1.70 7.03 9.86
C PRO A 126 2.26 5.96 8.92
N LEU A 127 1.37 5.37 8.13
CA LEU A 127 1.69 4.36 7.14
C LEU A 127 1.62 4.93 5.72
N VAL A 128 2.74 4.86 5.00
CA VAL A 128 2.85 5.18 3.58
C VAL A 128 2.89 3.87 2.80
N ASN A 129 1.84 3.60 2.04
CA ASN A 129 1.69 2.40 1.23
C ASN A 129 2.26 2.64 -0.16
N VAL A 130 3.34 1.95 -0.52
CA VAL A 130 4.03 2.12 -1.80
C VAL A 130 3.88 0.85 -2.63
N ALA A 131 3.03 0.90 -3.65
CA ALA A 131 2.74 -0.23 -4.51
C ALA A 131 3.18 0.04 -5.95
N ARG A 132 3.27 -1.02 -6.74
CA ARG A 132 3.33 -0.95 -8.20
C ARG A 132 2.16 -1.75 -8.76
N ALA A 133 1.45 -1.16 -9.70
CA ALA A 133 0.28 -1.77 -10.30
C ALA A 133 0.67 -2.94 -11.20
N GLY A 134 -0.10 -4.01 -11.11
CA GLY A 134 0.01 -5.17 -11.99
C GLY A 134 -1.25 -6.01 -11.96
N THR A 135 -1.34 -7.01 -12.83
CA THR A 135 -2.46 -7.95 -12.87
C THR A 135 -2.25 -9.09 -11.86
N HIS A 136 -3.33 -9.75 -11.46
CA HIS A 136 -3.25 -10.90 -10.56
C HIS A 136 -4.33 -11.94 -10.86
N PRO A 137 -4.00 -13.24 -10.90
CA PRO A 137 -4.97 -14.28 -11.30
C PRO A 137 -6.24 -14.33 -10.45
N SER A 138 -6.12 -14.17 -9.13
CA SER A 138 -7.27 -14.35 -8.21
C SER A 138 -8.10 -13.10 -7.92
N THR A 139 -7.58 -11.91 -8.19
CA THR A 139 -8.15 -10.62 -7.75
C THR A 139 -8.22 -9.60 -8.89
N ARG A 140 -7.95 -10.05 -10.13
CA ARG A 140 -7.75 -9.26 -11.36
C ARG A 140 -6.52 -8.35 -11.32
N VAL A 141 -6.30 -7.63 -10.22
CA VAL A 141 -5.21 -6.66 -10.03
C VAL A 141 -4.47 -6.85 -8.71
N THR A 142 -3.26 -6.30 -8.64
CA THR A 142 -2.50 -6.12 -7.41
C THR A 142 -1.93 -4.71 -7.37
N ILE A 143 -2.52 -3.85 -6.53
CA ILE A 143 -2.22 -2.41 -6.45
C ILE A 143 -2.15 -2.02 -4.96
N ALA A 144 -2.65 -0.85 -4.54
CA ALA A 144 -2.49 -0.35 -3.17
C ALA A 144 -3.31 -1.15 -2.17
N LEU A 145 -4.58 -1.46 -2.48
CA LEU A 145 -5.47 -2.19 -1.56
C LEU A 145 -4.94 -3.61 -1.29
N LYS A 146 -4.56 -4.33 -2.34
CA LYS A 146 -3.99 -5.68 -2.20
C LYS A 146 -2.62 -5.67 -1.52
N ASN A 147 -1.84 -4.59 -1.63
CA ASN A 147 -0.55 -4.48 -0.94
C ASN A 147 -0.69 -4.51 0.59
N LEU A 148 -1.85 -4.06 1.13
CA LEU A 148 -2.15 -4.11 2.57
C LEU A 148 -2.25 -5.55 3.11
N PHE A 149 -2.48 -6.54 2.26
CA PHE A 149 -2.38 -7.96 2.66
C PHE A 149 -0.97 -8.33 3.16
N GLY A 150 0.05 -7.59 2.73
CA GLY A 150 1.42 -7.67 3.25
C GLY A 150 1.58 -7.14 4.68
N LEU A 151 0.53 -6.62 5.31
CA LEU A 151 0.54 -6.17 6.71
C LEU A 151 -0.26 -7.07 7.65
N VAL A 152 -0.88 -8.14 7.12
CA VAL A 152 -1.50 -9.18 7.95
C VAL A 152 -0.39 -10.03 8.57
N SER A 153 -0.26 -9.97 9.89
CA SER A 153 0.77 -10.69 10.67
C SER A 153 0.35 -12.14 10.92
N ALA A 154 0.34 -12.95 9.87
CA ALA A 154 0.05 -14.37 9.94
C ALA A 154 1.01 -15.16 9.05
N LYS A 155 1.37 -16.36 9.48
CA LYS A 155 2.08 -17.35 8.64
C LYS A 155 1.10 -18.06 7.71
N HIS A 156 1.61 -18.58 6.60
CA HIS A 156 0.84 -19.37 5.62
C HIS A 156 -0.44 -18.65 5.14
N LYS A 157 -0.37 -17.33 4.96
CA LYS A 157 -1.52 -16.47 4.63
C LYS A 157 -2.32 -16.96 3.44
N TYR A 158 -1.64 -17.39 2.38
CA TYR A 158 -2.33 -17.90 1.20
C TYR A 158 -3.27 -19.06 1.54
N LEU A 159 -2.80 -20.07 2.27
CA LEU A 159 -3.62 -21.22 2.65
C LEU A 159 -4.78 -20.83 3.58
N ARG A 160 -4.56 -19.84 4.45
CA ARG A 160 -5.58 -19.36 5.39
C ARG A 160 -6.67 -18.50 4.74
N TYR A 161 -6.30 -17.63 3.80
CA TYR A 161 -7.17 -16.57 3.31
C TYR A 161 -7.69 -16.79 1.89
N HIS A 162 -6.95 -17.51 1.04
CA HIS A 162 -7.39 -17.77 -0.33
C HIS A 162 -8.73 -18.51 -0.41
N PRO A 163 -9.01 -19.56 0.42
CA PRO A 163 -10.30 -20.25 0.42
C PRO A 163 -11.48 -19.37 0.84
N LEU A 164 -11.23 -18.24 1.50
CA LEU A 164 -12.27 -17.31 1.97
C LEU A 164 -12.71 -16.30 0.89
N GLY A 165 -12.07 -16.32 -0.28
CA GLY A 165 -12.26 -15.34 -1.34
C GLY A 165 -11.40 -14.10 -1.12
N MET A 166 -10.32 -13.98 -1.90
CA MET A 166 -9.33 -12.92 -1.71
C MET A 166 -9.91 -11.51 -1.84
N ASP A 167 -10.88 -11.27 -2.71
CA ASP A 167 -11.52 -9.96 -2.83
C ASP A 167 -12.23 -9.53 -1.53
N LYS A 168 -12.93 -10.46 -0.87
CA LYS A 168 -13.59 -10.19 0.43
C LYS A 168 -12.56 -9.91 1.51
N VAL A 169 -11.47 -10.68 1.53
CA VAL A 169 -10.36 -10.49 2.47
C VAL A 169 -9.69 -9.13 2.28
N VAL A 170 -9.44 -8.71 1.04
CA VAL A 170 -8.86 -7.38 0.74
C VAL A 170 -9.79 -6.26 1.21
N ALA A 171 -11.10 -6.39 0.96
CA ALA A 171 -12.09 -5.42 1.44
C ALA A 171 -12.09 -5.31 2.98
N ASP A 172 -12.10 -6.44 3.68
CA ASP A 172 -12.05 -6.49 5.15
C ASP A 172 -10.77 -5.87 5.72
N ILE A 173 -9.62 -6.12 5.09
CA ILE A 173 -8.34 -5.53 5.51
C ILE A 173 -8.38 -4.01 5.34
N ALA A 174 -8.94 -3.52 4.23
CA ALA A 174 -9.08 -2.10 3.96
C ALA A 174 -10.00 -1.38 4.97
N LYS A 175 -10.85 -2.09 5.73
CA LYS A 175 -11.62 -1.52 6.85
C LYS A 175 -10.74 -1.23 8.07
N VAL A 176 -9.67 -2.01 8.26
CA VAL A 176 -8.83 -1.96 9.47
C VAL A 176 -7.53 -1.19 9.25
N ILE A 177 -6.83 -1.46 8.15
CA ILE A 177 -5.54 -0.84 7.86
C ILE A 177 -5.79 0.39 6.98
N LYS A 178 -5.49 1.57 7.51
CA LYS A 178 -5.72 2.87 6.86
C LYS A 178 -4.38 3.57 6.63
N PRO A 179 -3.75 3.41 5.46
CA PRO A 179 -2.58 4.20 5.11
C PRO A 179 -2.89 5.69 5.17
N ALA A 180 -1.96 6.49 5.69
CA ALA A 180 -2.01 7.93 5.60
C ALA A 180 -1.84 8.39 4.15
N LEU A 181 -1.07 7.64 3.36
CA LEU A 181 -0.84 7.94 1.94
C LEU A 181 -0.65 6.65 1.14
N ASN A 182 -1.18 6.64 -0.08
CA ASN A 182 -0.95 5.59 -1.06
C ASN A 182 -0.21 6.18 -2.26
N ILE A 183 0.90 5.54 -2.62
CA ILE A 183 1.74 5.91 -3.75
C ILE A 183 1.83 4.68 -4.66
N VAL A 184 1.35 4.79 -5.89
CA VAL A 184 1.26 3.68 -6.82
C VAL A 184 2.06 3.98 -8.07
N GLU A 185 3.08 3.19 -8.33
CA GLU A 185 3.81 3.21 -9.59
C GLU A 185 2.99 2.49 -10.68
N VAL A 186 2.77 3.17 -11.80
CA VAL A 186 2.13 2.65 -13.02
C VAL A 186 3.08 2.87 -14.21
N PRO A 187 2.84 2.28 -15.39
CA PRO A 187 3.67 2.56 -16.56
C PRO A 187 3.78 4.07 -16.86
N GLY A 188 5.00 4.61 -16.78
CA GLY A 188 5.32 6.00 -17.11
C GLY A 188 4.80 7.07 -16.13
N SER A 189 4.15 6.70 -15.03
CA SER A 189 3.62 7.66 -14.05
C SER A 189 3.60 7.11 -12.62
N ILE A 190 3.43 8.02 -11.67
CA ILE A 190 3.23 7.74 -10.25
C ILE A 190 1.92 8.40 -9.85
N LEU A 191 1.07 7.62 -9.17
CA LEU A 191 -0.21 8.06 -8.66
C LEU A 191 -0.13 8.23 -7.15
N VAL A 192 -0.72 9.29 -6.62
CA VAL A 192 -0.73 9.59 -5.18
C VAL A 192 -2.13 9.93 -4.70
N SER A 193 -2.56 9.34 -3.59
CA SER A 193 -3.86 9.59 -2.97
C SER A 193 -3.86 9.17 -1.50
N GLU A 194 -4.60 9.91 -0.66
CA GLU A 194 -4.95 9.45 0.69
C GLU A 194 -5.99 8.32 0.65
N ASP A 195 -6.73 8.21 -0.46
CA ASP A 195 -7.75 7.19 -0.67
C ASP A 195 -7.24 6.03 -1.55
N ALA A 196 -7.13 4.85 -0.93
CA ALA A 196 -6.63 3.63 -1.59
C ALA A 196 -7.55 3.11 -2.70
N LEU A 197 -8.87 3.27 -2.60
CA LEU A 197 -9.79 2.84 -3.66
C LEU A 197 -9.70 3.78 -4.86
N ALA A 198 -9.61 5.09 -4.63
CA ALA A 198 -9.49 6.07 -5.70
C ALA A 198 -8.20 5.86 -6.51
N VAL A 199 -7.05 5.65 -5.83
CA VAL A 199 -5.79 5.41 -6.55
C VAL A 199 -5.81 4.08 -7.30
N ASP A 200 -6.43 3.04 -6.74
CA ASP A 200 -6.53 1.73 -7.39
C ASP A 200 -7.44 1.76 -8.62
N ILE A 201 -8.55 2.52 -8.59
CA ILE A 201 -9.41 2.75 -9.76
C ILE A 201 -8.64 3.42 -10.90
N VAL A 202 -7.85 4.45 -10.59
CA VAL A 202 -7.03 5.12 -11.61
C VAL A 202 -5.94 4.17 -12.11
N ALA A 203 -5.23 3.53 -11.19
CA ALA A 203 -4.14 2.61 -11.51
C ALA A 203 -4.59 1.41 -12.34
N SER A 204 -5.76 0.84 -12.08
CA SER A 204 -6.28 -0.30 -12.86
C SER A 204 -6.45 0.08 -14.33
N ARG A 205 -6.96 1.28 -14.60
CA ARG A 205 -7.11 1.81 -15.97
C ARG A 205 -5.77 2.00 -16.66
N GLU A 206 -4.76 2.50 -15.94
CA GLU A 206 -3.40 2.68 -16.47
C GLU A 206 -2.73 1.36 -16.87
N ILE A 207 -3.17 0.23 -16.30
CA ILE A 207 -2.71 -1.11 -16.69
C ILE A 207 -3.73 -1.88 -17.55
N GLY A 208 -4.73 -1.18 -18.11
CA GLY A 208 -5.70 -1.76 -19.05
C GLY A 208 -6.75 -2.67 -18.42
N VAL A 209 -7.04 -2.51 -17.12
CA VAL A 209 -8.08 -3.25 -16.41
C VAL A 209 -9.24 -2.31 -16.06
N ASP A 210 -10.44 -2.68 -16.51
CA ASP A 210 -11.66 -1.97 -16.14
C ASP A 210 -11.89 -2.10 -14.62
N PRO A 211 -11.99 -0.97 -13.87
CA PRO A 211 -12.26 -1.02 -12.44
C PRO A 211 -13.56 -1.76 -12.08
N LEU A 212 -14.56 -1.80 -12.97
CA LEU A 212 -15.81 -2.52 -12.74
C LEU A 212 -15.64 -4.05 -12.73
N GLU A 213 -14.54 -4.58 -13.28
CA GLU A 213 -14.22 -6.01 -13.24
C GLU A 213 -13.55 -6.44 -11.92
N VAL A 214 -13.19 -5.49 -11.06
CA VAL A 214 -12.42 -5.75 -9.83
C VAL A 214 -13.37 -5.85 -8.64
N LYS A 215 -13.65 -7.08 -8.18
CA LYS A 215 -14.67 -7.35 -7.15
C LYS A 215 -14.42 -6.64 -5.82
N HIS A 216 -13.17 -6.56 -5.35
CA HIS A 216 -12.90 -5.84 -4.10
C HIS A 216 -13.12 -4.33 -4.20
N PHE A 217 -13.11 -3.73 -5.39
CA PHE A 217 -13.47 -2.32 -5.54
C PHE A 217 -14.95 -2.10 -5.23
N HIS A 218 -15.82 -2.99 -5.73
CA HIS A 218 -17.25 -2.99 -5.41
C HIS A 218 -17.49 -3.12 -3.91
N TYR A 219 -16.90 -4.13 -3.27
CA TYR A 219 -17.07 -4.34 -1.83
C TYR A 219 -16.64 -3.14 -1.00
N ILE A 220 -15.52 -2.50 -1.34
CA ILE A 220 -15.01 -1.34 -0.59
C ILE A 220 -15.87 -0.10 -0.84
N ALA A 221 -16.44 0.08 -2.04
CA ALA A 221 -17.39 1.15 -2.32
C ALA A 221 -18.69 0.94 -1.51
N GLU A 222 -19.25 -0.28 -1.54
CA GLU A 222 -20.44 -0.67 -0.78
C GLU A 222 -20.25 -0.46 0.72
N ASP A 223 -19.10 -0.88 1.26
CA ASP A 223 -18.74 -0.72 2.68
C ASP A 223 -18.67 0.76 3.11
N ARG A 224 -18.60 1.69 2.14
CA ARG A 224 -18.61 3.14 2.36
C ARG A 224 -19.95 3.79 1.96
N GLY A 225 -20.95 3.00 1.57
CA GLY A 225 -22.28 3.46 1.19
C GLY A 225 -22.40 3.96 -0.26
N TYR A 226 -21.51 3.52 -1.16
CA TYR A 226 -21.54 3.93 -2.58
C TYR A 226 -21.72 2.73 -3.52
N LEU A 227 -22.38 2.98 -4.65
CA LEU A 227 -22.17 2.17 -5.85
C LEU A 227 -20.79 2.49 -6.46
N LEU A 228 -20.09 1.49 -6.98
CA LEU A 228 -18.73 1.69 -7.50
C LEU A 228 -18.71 2.69 -8.68
N GLU A 229 -19.73 2.65 -9.53
CA GLU A 229 -19.90 3.55 -10.68
C GLU A 229 -19.95 5.02 -10.24
N ASP A 230 -20.67 5.31 -9.16
CA ASP A 230 -20.78 6.66 -8.63
C ASP A 230 -19.49 7.07 -7.91
N TYR A 231 -18.86 6.14 -7.21
CA TYR A 231 -17.54 6.35 -6.63
C TYR A 231 -16.52 6.73 -7.70
N ILE A 232 -16.47 6.01 -8.82
CA ILE A 232 -15.60 6.27 -9.97
C ILE A 232 -15.81 7.70 -10.50
N LYS A 233 -17.06 8.15 -10.67
CA LYS A 233 -17.37 9.51 -11.14
C LYS A 233 -16.88 10.60 -10.18
N SER A 234 -16.79 10.28 -8.89
CA SER A 234 -16.30 11.22 -7.85
C SER A 234 -14.77 11.35 -7.80
N VAL A 235 -14.03 10.48 -8.49
CA VAL A 235 -12.56 10.51 -8.53
C VAL A 235 -12.10 11.62 -9.48
N LYS A 236 -11.37 12.59 -8.93
CA LYS A 236 -10.76 13.70 -9.67
C LYS A 236 -9.27 13.42 -9.84
N ILE A 237 -8.79 13.47 -11.09
CA ILE A 237 -7.37 13.30 -11.40
C ILE A 237 -6.74 14.68 -11.58
N ILE A 238 -5.65 14.95 -10.87
CA ILE A 238 -4.86 16.17 -11.00
C ILE A 238 -3.48 15.79 -11.56
N SER A 239 -3.18 16.24 -12.76
CA SER A 239 -1.86 16.02 -13.38
C SER A 239 -0.87 17.11 -12.98
N LYS A 240 0.34 16.73 -12.55
CA LYS A 240 1.46 17.65 -12.29
C LYS A 240 2.68 17.29 -13.16
#